data_AF-A0A346N2Z9-F1
#
_entry.id   AF-A0A346N2Z9-F1
#
_cell.length_a   1.000
_cell.length_b   1.000
_cell.length_c   1.000
_cell.angle_alpha   90.00
_cell.angle_beta   90.00
_cell.angle_gamma   90.00
#
_symmetry.space_group_name_H-M   'P 1'
#
loop_
_entity.id
_entity.type
_entity.pdbx_description
1 polymer ?
#
loop_
_entity_poly.entity_id
_entity_poly.type
_entity_poly.pdbx_seq_one_letter_code
_entity_poly.pdbx_strand_id
1 'polypeptide(L)'
;MKQAVIQTLERINKVRVLPTGRLFVAGEATVNIRTATQKSGFKYWFDVTPSFYSSVNFFLFACGDVSTVYVFPTTKLQLLLEGASLGGAKQVPNFTIFADTDELEAAGSGGHRKSIAEHLNAYALMTQA
;
A
#
# COMPACT_ATOMS: atom_id res chain seq x y z
N MET A 1 14.43 -1.00 8.25
CA MET A 1 13.05 -0.50 8.15
C MET A 1 12.00 -1.62 8.21
N LYS A 2 11.91 -2.50 7.20
CA LYS A 2 10.92 -3.61 7.19
C LYS A 2 10.93 -4.48 8.46
N GLN A 3 12.12 -4.87 8.93
CA GLN A 3 12.27 -5.66 10.16
C GLN A 3 11.86 -4.90 11.44
N ALA A 4 12.17 -3.61 11.54
CA ALA A 4 11.79 -2.80 12.70
C ALA A 4 10.26 -2.61 12.79
N VAL A 5 9.59 -2.47 11.64
CA VAL A 5 8.11 -2.42 11.57
C VAL A 5 7.52 -3.78 11.97
N ILE A 6 8.06 -4.88 11.44
CA ILE A 6 7.66 -6.24 11.82
C ILE A 6 7.77 -6.45 13.34
N GLN A 7 8.94 -6.19 13.91
CA GLN A 7 9.21 -6.39 15.34
C GLN A 7 8.31 -5.51 16.22
N THR A 8 8.02 -4.28 15.79
CA THR A 8 7.09 -3.39 16.51
C THR A 8 5.67 -3.96 16.50
N LEU A 9 5.21 -4.50 15.36
CA LEU A 9 3.88 -5.09 15.23
C LEU A 9 3.74 -6.39 16.06
N GLU A 10 4.75 -7.25 16.04
CA GLU A 10 4.79 -8.48 16.84
C GLU A 10 4.70 -8.19 18.35
N ARG A 11 5.32 -7.10 18.82
CA ARG A 11 5.33 -6.71 20.24
C ARG A 11 3.97 -6.24 20.77
N ILE A 12 3.03 -5.89 19.90
CA ILE A 12 1.69 -5.37 20.29
C ILE A 12 0.67 -6.51 20.53
N ASN A 13 1.11 -7.78 20.59
CA ASN A 13 0.31 -8.96 20.98
C ASN A 13 -0.95 -9.23 20.13
N LYS A 14 -1.13 -8.55 19.00
CA LYS A 14 -2.30 -8.72 18.12
C LYS A 14 -1.94 -8.99 16.67
N VAL A 15 -0.65 -9.21 16.37
CA VAL A 15 -0.17 -9.36 15.00
C VAL A 15 0.68 -10.62 14.83
N ARG A 16 0.19 -11.59 14.04
CA ARG A 16 0.98 -12.75 13.61
C ARG A 16 1.55 -12.50 12.23
N VAL A 17 2.88 -12.53 12.10
CA VAL A 17 3.58 -12.48 10.82
C VAL A 17 3.45 -13.85 10.16
N LEU A 18 2.91 -13.90 8.95
CA LEU A 18 2.86 -15.15 8.19
C LEU A 18 4.23 -15.41 7.54
N PRO A 19 4.60 -16.69 7.27
CA PRO A 19 5.91 -17.08 6.75
C PRO A 19 6.35 -16.37 5.45
N THR A 20 5.42 -15.74 4.74
CA THR A 20 5.68 -14.96 3.52
C THR A 20 6.21 -13.54 3.79
N GLY A 21 6.25 -13.10 5.06
CA GLY A 21 6.87 -11.85 5.53
C GLY A 21 6.28 -10.56 4.93
N ARG A 22 5.18 -10.67 4.19
CA ARG A 22 4.41 -9.56 3.60
C ARG A 22 2.99 -9.50 4.16
N LEU A 23 2.59 -10.52 4.91
CA LEU A 23 1.24 -10.70 5.42
C LEU A 23 1.26 -10.71 6.95
N PHE A 24 0.35 -9.94 7.53
CA PHE A 24 0.16 -9.80 8.96
C PHE A 24 -1.31 -10.02 9.26
N VAL A 25 -1.62 -10.74 10.33
CA VAL A 25 -3.01 -10.91 10.77
C VAL A 25 -3.26 -10.01 11.97
N ALA A 26 -4.17 -9.05 11.87
CA ALA A 26 -4.61 -8.19 12.96
C ALA A 26 -6.06 -8.56 13.34
N GLY A 27 -6.22 -9.31 14.44
CA GLY A 27 -7.50 -9.95 14.75
C GLY A 27 -7.85 -11.03 13.72
N GLU A 28 -8.96 -10.88 13.00
CA GLU A 28 -9.34 -11.76 11.88
C GLU A 28 -8.93 -11.20 10.51
N ALA A 29 -8.46 -9.94 10.46
CA ALA A 29 -8.10 -9.29 9.22
C ALA A 29 -6.68 -9.66 8.78
N THR A 30 -6.54 -10.11 7.54
CA THR A 30 -5.26 -10.32 6.87
C THR A 30 -4.83 -9.06 6.14
N VAL A 31 -3.60 -8.63 6.36
CA VAL A 31 -3.05 -7.35 5.90
C VAL A 31 -1.78 -7.60 5.09
N ASN A 32 -1.69 -7.06 3.88
CA ASN A 32 -0.45 -7.05 3.11
C ASN A 32 0.29 -5.72 3.30
N ILE A 33 1.54 -5.75 3.73
CA ILE A 33 2.37 -4.53 3.80
C ILE A 33 3.34 -4.51 2.62
N ARG A 34 3.32 -3.40 1.89
CA ARG A 34 4.22 -3.08 0.78
C ARG A 34 4.95 -1.79 1.09
N THR A 35 6.22 -1.76 0.72
CA THR A 35 7.08 -0.60 0.87
C THR A 35 7.68 -0.31 -0.49
N ALA A 36 7.69 0.94 -0.91
CA ALA A 36 8.40 1.38 -2.09
C ALA A 36 9.50 2.37 -1.69
N THR A 37 10.67 2.24 -2.28
CA THR A 37 11.70 3.28 -2.21
C THR A 37 11.31 4.43 -3.13
N GLN A 38 11.59 5.64 -2.67
CA GLN A 38 11.35 6.88 -3.41
C GLN A 38 12.06 6.82 -4.77
N LYS A 39 11.32 7.00 -5.86
CA LYS A 39 11.94 6.94 -7.20
C LYS A 39 12.38 8.31 -7.71
N SER A 40 11.55 9.33 -7.49
CA SER A 40 11.80 10.73 -7.85
C SER A 40 10.77 11.61 -7.17
N GLY A 41 11.20 12.63 -6.42
CA GLY A 41 10.29 13.49 -5.64
C GLY A 41 9.36 12.64 -4.76
N PHE A 42 8.08 13.00 -4.66
CA PHE A 42 7.11 12.29 -3.81
C PHE A 42 6.44 11.08 -4.49
N LYS A 43 7.09 10.46 -5.48
CA LYS A 43 6.53 9.37 -6.29
C LYS A 43 7.01 7.99 -5.84
N TYR A 44 6.05 7.11 -5.58
CA TYR A 44 6.27 5.75 -5.06
C TYR A 44 5.56 4.71 -5.92
N TRP A 45 6.32 3.74 -6.44
CA TRP A 45 5.82 2.75 -7.39
C TRP A 45 5.53 1.43 -6.72
N PHE A 46 4.35 0.88 -6.97
CA PHE A 46 3.93 -0.39 -6.39
C PHE A 46 3.56 -1.40 -7.47
N ASP A 47 4.24 -2.53 -7.42
CA ASP A 47 3.82 -3.75 -8.07
C ASP A 47 3.00 -4.57 -7.05
N VAL A 48 1.81 -5.01 -7.43
CA VAL A 48 0.97 -5.89 -6.60
C VAL A 48 0.56 -7.10 -7.42
N THR A 49 1.14 -8.25 -7.06
CA THR A 49 0.80 -9.51 -7.70
C THR A 49 -0.71 -9.78 -7.55
N PRO A 50 -1.45 -10.07 -8.63
CA PRO A 50 -2.90 -10.21 -8.57
C PRO A 50 -3.41 -11.22 -7.54
N SER A 51 -2.65 -12.29 -7.27
CA SER A 51 -2.98 -13.30 -6.25
C SER A 51 -3.07 -12.76 -4.82
N PHE A 52 -2.53 -11.57 -4.53
CA PHE A 52 -2.69 -10.95 -3.22
C PHE A 52 -4.08 -10.35 -3.01
N TYR A 53 -4.77 -9.90 -4.06
CA TYR A 53 -6.10 -9.31 -3.89
C TYR A 53 -7.19 -10.31 -3.46
N SER A 54 -6.96 -11.62 -3.64
CA SER A 54 -7.89 -12.65 -3.18
C SER A 54 -7.56 -13.20 -1.79
N SER A 55 -6.41 -12.81 -1.20
CA SER A 55 -5.89 -13.42 0.03
C SER A 55 -5.75 -12.45 1.20
N VAL A 56 -6.08 -11.17 1.01
CA VAL A 56 -5.97 -10.15 2.07
C VAL A 56 -7.19 -9.26 2.15
N ASN A 57 -7.50 -8.79 3.36
CA ASN A 57 -8.56 -7.83 3.61
C ASN A 57 -8.10 -6.38 3.40
N PHE A 58 -6.82 -6.10 3.70
CA PHE A 58 -6.25 -4.76 3.58
C PHE A 58 -4.87 -4.77 2.95
N PHE A 59 -4.55 -3.66 2.28
CA PHE A 59 -3.21 -3.32 1.84
C PHE A 59 -2.71 -2.07 2.55
N LEU A 60 -1.47 -2.14 3.03
CA LEU A 60 -0.71 -1.01 3.57
C LEU A 60 0.43 -0.67 2.60
N PHE A 61 0.46 0.56 2.12
CA PHE A 61 1.53 1.08 1.26
C PHE A 61 2.30 2.16 2.01
N ALA A 62 3.52 1.82 2.44
CA ALA A 62 4.43 2.78 3.05
C ALA A 62 5.30 3.45 1.98
N CYS A 63 5.26 4.78 1.97
CA CYS A 63 5.92 5.65 1.01
C CYS A 63 7.12 6.32 1.67
N GLY A 64 8.31 5.73 1.52
CA GLY A 64 9.56 6.28 2.06
C GLY A 64 9.76 6.06 3.57
N ASP A 65 8.76 6.38 4.40
CA ASP A 65 8.81 6.22 5.85
C ASP A 65 7.47 5.80 6.48
N VAL A 66 7.41 5.79 7.82
CA VAL A 66 6.25 5.35 8.61
C VAL A 66 5.18 6.43 8.83
N SER A 67 5.51 7.70 8.51
CA SER A 67 4.57 8.82 8.58
C SER A 67 3.68 8.90 7.34
N THR A 68 4.17 8.41 6.19
CA THR A 68 3.39 8.35 4.95
C THR A 68 3.00 6.90 4.64
N VAL A 69 1.90 6.44 5.25
CA VAL A 69 1.36 5.09 5.02
C VAL A 69 -0.10 5.19 4.61
N TYR A 70 -0.46 4.59 3.47
CA TYR A 70 -1.85 4.50 3.03
C TYR A 70 -2.43 3.11 3.32
N VAL A 71 -3.64 3.06 3.86
CA VAL A 71 -4.36 1.85 4.23
C VAL A 71 -5.62 1.71 3.38
N PHE A 72 -5.65 0.69 2.51
CA PHE A 72 -6.79 0.43 1.65
C PHE A 72 -7.47 -0.88 2.03
N PRO A 73 -8.81 -0.90 2.15
CA PRO A 73 -9.57 -2.14 1.96
C PRO A 73 -9.29 -2.70 0.57
N THR A 74 -9.11 -4.01 0.46
CA THR A 74 -8.76 -4.67 -0.81
C THR A 74 -9.74 -4.34 -1.93
N THR A 75 -11.04 -4.35 -1.64
CA THR A 75 -12.09 -4.05 -2.62
C THR A 75 -12.02 -2.61 -3.14
N LYS A 76 -11.68 -1.64 -2.28
CA LYS A 76 -11.51 -0.24 -2.68
C LYS A 76 -10.28 -0.05 -3.56
N LEU A 77 -9.17 -0.69 -3.21
CA LEU A 77 -7.97 -0.68 -4.04
C LEU A 77 -8.24 -1.26 -5.42
N GLN A 78 -8.96 -2.39 -5.52
CA GLN A 78 -9.33 -2.98 -6.80
C GLN A 78 -10.14 -2.02 -7.68
N LEU A 79 -11.09 -1.28 -7.12
CA LEU A 79 -11.87 -0.27 -7.85
C LEU A 79 -11.02 0.93 -8.30
N LEU A 80 -10.06 1.37 -7.48
CA LEU A 80 -9.15 2.45 -7.86
C LEU A 80 -8.24 2.04 -9.02
N LEU A 81 -7.88 0.76 -9.08
CA LEU A 81 -7.03 0.15 -10.11
C LEU A 81 -7.84 -0.45 -11.28
N GLU A 82 -9.16 -0.31 -11.29
CA GLU A 82 -9.99 -0.78 -12.38
C GLU A 82 -9.59 -0.08 -13.69
N GLY A 83 -9.39 -0.87 -14.75
CA GLY A 83 -8.90 -0.36 -16.03
C GLY A 83 -7.39 -0.11 -16.08
N ALA A 84 -6.64 -0.41 -15.01
CA ALA A 84 -5.18 -0.41 -15.08
C ALA A 84 -4.71 -1.41 -16.13
N SER A 85 -3.77 -0.99 -16.99
CA SER A 85 -3.07 -1.91 -17.87
C SER A 85 -2.22 -2.84 -17.02
N LEU A 86 -2.71 -4.06 -16.81
CA LEU A 86 -1.98 -5.10 -16.06
C LEU A 86 -0.76 -5.64 -16.83
N GLY A 87 -0.53 -5.19 -18.06
CA GLY A 87 0.63 -5.55 -18.88
C GLY A 87 0.69 -7.03 -19.27
N GLY A 88 1.35 -7.35 -20.38
CA GLY A 88 1.70 -8.74 -20.69
C GLY A 88 2.68 -9.32 -19.66
N ALA A 89 3.05 -10.61 -19.81
CA ALA A 89 3.84 -11.42 -18.87
C ALA A 89 5.26 -10.89 -18.47
N LYS A 90 5.63 -9.65 -18.84
CA LYS A 90 6.91 -8.99 -18.54
C LYS A 90 6.81 -7.49 -18.15
N GLN A 91 5.68 -6.94 -17.67
CA GLN A 91 5.57 -5.49 -17.43
C GLN A 91 5.25 -5.00 -15.98
N VAL A 92 6.11 -4.05 -15.56
CA VAL A 92 6.08 -2.77 -14.76
C VAL A 92 4.82 -2.37 -13.93
N PRO A 93 4.94 -1.47 -12.91
CA PRO A 93 4.10 -1.41 -11.69
C PRO A 93 2.62 -1.12 -11.97
N ASN A 94 1.73 -1.63 -11.12
CA ASN A 94 0.28 -1.47 -11.27
C ASN A 94 -0.20 -0.04 -11.04
N PHE A 95 0.50 0.74 -10.19
CA PHE A 95 0.14 2.13 -9.92
C PHE A 95 1.29 2.91 -9.25
N THR A 96 1.14 4.22 -9.24
CA THR A 96 2.01 5.18 -8.53
C THR A 96 1.20 5.92 -7.47
N ILE A 97 1.78 6.10 -6.30
CA ILE A 97 1.30 7.05 -5.28
C ILE A 97 2.17 8.31 -5.33
N PHE A 98 1.52 9.47 -5.32
CA PHE A 98 2.10 10.80 -5.21
C PHE A 98 1.80 11.33 -3.81
N ALA A 99 2.79 11.24 -2.92
CA ALA A 99 2.60 11.48 -1.49
C ALA A 99 2.47 12.97 -1.11
N ASP A 100 2.86 13.89 -2.00
CA ASP A 100 2.70 15.32 -1.81
C ASP A 100 1.26 15.81 -2.04
N THR A 101 0.53 15.13 -2.92
CA THR A 101 -0.85 15.47 -3.27
C THR A 101 -1.87 14.46 -2.77
N ASP A 102 -1.42 13.40 -2.10
CA ASP A 102 -2.25 12.25 -1.71
C ASP A 102 -3.05 11.70 -2.90
N GLU A 103 -2.36 11.45 -4.02
CA GLU A 103 -2.98 10.97 -5.26
C GLU A 103 -2.47 9.59 -5.67
N LEU A 104 -3.33 8.82 -6.32
CA LEU A 104 -3.00 7.55 -6.96
C LEU A 104 -3.23 7.61 -8.46
N GLU A 105 -2.27 7.11 -9.23
CA GLU A 105 -2.36 6.94 -10.69
C GLU A 105 -2.19 5.46 -11.04
N ALA A 106 -3.25 4.86 -11.59
CA ALA A 106 -3.20 3.49 -12.11
C ALA A 106 -2.36 3.42 -13.39
N ALA A 107 -1.64 2.32 -13.58
CA ALA A 107 -0.83 2.13 -14.78
C ALA A 107 -1.69 2.16 -16.05
N GLY A 108 -1.26 2.92 -17.06
CA GLY A 108 -2.01 3.05 -18.31
C GLY A 108 -3.24 3.95 -18.23
N SER A 109 -3.50 4.63 -17.11
CA SER A 109 -4.61 5.59 -16.98
C SER A 109 -4.35 6.95 -17.67
N GLY A 110 -3.26 7.11 -18.42
CA GLY A 110 -2.98 8.34 -19.17
C GLY A 110 -2.80 9.60 -18.30
N GLY A 111 -2.35 9.45 -17.04
CA GLY A 111 -2.18 10.58 -16.11
C GLY A 111 -3.44 10.94 -15.33
N HIS A 112 -4.52 10.16 -15.44
CA HIS A 112 -5.69 10.33 -14.58
C HIS A 112 -5.38 9.87 -13.15
N ARG A 113 -5.46 10.84 -12.23
CA ARG A 113 -5.22 10.64 -10.80
C ARG A 113 -6.50 10.70 -10.01
N LYS A 114 -6.53 9.94 -8.91
CA LYS A 114 -7.62 9.94 -7.93
C LYS A 114 -7.05 10.31 -6.57
N SER A 115 -7.72 11.18 -5.83
CA SER A 115 -7.36 11.47 -4.45
C SER A 115 -7.52 10.20 -3.59
N ILE A 116 -6.57 9.98 -2.69
CA ILE A 116 -6.53 8.89 -1.72
C ILE A 116 -6.26 9.40 -0.30
N ALA A 117 -6.43 10.70 -0.05
CA ALA A 117 -6.17 11.33 1.24
C ALA A 117 -6.95 10.67 2.40
N GLU A 118 -8.17 10.21 2.13
CA GLU A 118 -9.00 9.46 3.09
C GLU A 118 -8.39 8.12 3.53
N HIS A 119 -7.44 7.60 2.76
CA HIS A 119 -6.73 6.36 3.05
C HIS A 119 -5.39 6.60 3.75
N LEU A 120 -4.97 7.85 3.95
CA LEU A 120 -3.78 8.16 4.73
C LEU A 120 -3.99 7.70 6.18
N ASN A 121 -3.02 6.96 6.73
CA ASN A 121 -3.08 6.44 8.09
C ASN A 121 -3.38 7.56 9.09
N ALA A 122 -4.41 7.37 9.92
CA ALA A 122 -4.82 8.34 10.94
C ALA A 122 -3.70 8.75 11.90
N TYR A 123 -2.67 7.93 12.12
CA TYR A 123 -1.48 8.33 12.88
C TYR A 123 -0.74 9.53 12.26
N ALA A 124 -0.72 9.64 10.93
CA ALA A 124 -0.18 10.80 10.22
C ALA A 124 -1.04 12.05 10.44
N LEU A 125 -2.37 11.89 10.43
CA LEU A 125 -3.32 12.99 10.67
C LEU A 125 -3.24 13.53 12.11
N MET A 126 -2.92 12.67 13.09
CA MET A 126 -2.82 13.06 14.50
C MET A 126 -1.49 13.72 14.87
N THR A 127 -0.45 13.59 14.06
CA THR A 127 0.90 14.12 14.35
C THR A 127 1.21 15.43 13.61
N GLN A 128 0.30 15.90 12.76
CA GLN A 128 0.35 17.22 12.12
C GLN A 128 -0.49 18.30 12.85
N ALA A 129 -1.03 17.99 14.04
CA ALA A 129 -1.82 18.89 14.88
C ALA A 129 -0.98 19.52 16.01
#